data_AF-A0A6N7B260-F1
#
_entry.id   AF-A0A6N7B260-F1
#
_cell.length_a   1.000
_cell.length_b   1.000
_cell.length_c   1.000
_cell.angle_alpha   90.00
_cell.angle_beta   90.00
_cell.angle_gamma   90.00
#
_symmetry.space_group_name_H-M   'P 1'
#
loop_
_entity.id
_entity.type
_entity.pdbx_description
1 polymer ?
#
loop_
_entity_poly.entity_id
_entity_poly.type
_entity_poly.pdbx_seq_one_letter_code
_entity_poly.pdbx_strand_id
1 'polypeptide(L)' 'MSPKTLDILEENNVITAEPGMYIPGWGGVRIKDMVLVTKDGVECSIRSVGI' A
#
# COMPACT_ATOMS: atom_id res chain seq x y z
N MET A 1 1.48 1.72 6.97
CA MET A 1 1.00 1.36 8.31
C MET A 1 1.83 0.21 8.85
N SER A 2 2.09 0.20 10.15
CA SER A 2 2.86 -0.84 10.83
C SER A 2 1.90 -1.75 11.60
N PRO A 3 2.18 -3.05 11.76
CA PRO A 3 1.37 -3.94 12.62
C PRO A 3 1.23 -3.47 14.08
N LYS A 4 2.02 -2.47 14.48
CA LYS A 4 2.02 -1.89 15.83
C LYS A 4 1.12 -0.65 15.95
N THR A 5 0.57 -0.14 14.86
CA THR A 5 -0.32 1.03 14.95
C THR A 5 -1.75 0.62 15.26
N LEU A 6 -2.44 1.47 16.03
CA LEU A 6 -3.88 1.38 16.31
C LEU A 6 -4.66 2.47 15.56
N ASP A 7 -4.02 3.20 14.66
CA ASP A 7 -4.65 4.25 13.86
C ASP A 7 -5.80 3.67 13.03
N ILE A 8 -6.95 4.36 13.03
CA ILE A 8 -8.11 4.03 12.21
C ILE A 8 -8.05 4.92 10.98
N LEU A 9 -8.23 4.33 9.79
CA LEU A 9 -8.28 5.10 8.54
C LEU A 9 -9.58 5.90 8.46
N GLU A 10 -9.44 7.16 8.04
CA GLU A 10 -10.54 8.10 7.88
C GLU A 10 -10.76 8.43 6.40
N GLU A 11 -11.98 8.84 6.07
CA GLU A 11 -12.33 9.30 4.72
C GLU A 11 -11.41 10.45 4.27
N ASN A 12 -11.01 10.43 3.00
CA ASN A 12 -10.02 11.32 2.37
C ASN A 12 -8.55 11.08 2.75
N ASN A 13 -8.23 10.06 3.55
CA ASN A 13 -6.83 9.65 3.68
C ASN A 13 -6.30 9.10 2.35
N VAL A 14 -5.09 9.51 1.98
CA VAL A 14 -4.35 8.92 0.86
C VAL A 14 -3.23 8.08 1.44
N ILE A 15 -3.24 6.78 1.18
CA ILE A 15 -2.24 5.84 1.68
C ILE A 15 -1.61 5.04 0.54
N THR A 16 -0.44 4.49 0.80
CA THR A 16 0.26 3.58 -0.12
C THR A 16 0.11 2.13 0.36
N ALA A 17 -0.43 1.27 -0.48
CA ALA A 17 -0.39 -0.18 -0.29
C ALA A 17 0.83 -0.75 -1.02
N GLU A 18 1.86 -1.18 -0.26
CA GLU A 18 3.16 -1.54 -0.81
C GLU A 18 3.69 -2.91 -0.34
N PRO A 19 3.00 -4.03 -0.62
CA PRO A 19 3.54 -5.34 -0.30
C PRO A 19 4.80 -5.63 -1.11
N GLY A 20 5.78 -6.29 -0.47
CA GLY A 20 7.01 -6.71 -1.10
C GLY A 20 7.43 -8.10 -0.67
N MET A 21 8.06 -8.83 -1.59
CA MET A 21 8.67 -10.14 -1.35
C MET A 21 10.13 -10.08 -1.81
N TYR A 22 11.03 -10.48 -0.94
CA TYR A 22 12.48 -10.44 -1.18
C TYR A 22 13.08 -11.83 -0.93
N ILE A 23 13.87 -12.31 -1.88
CA ILE A 23 14.60 -13.57 -1.80
C ILE A 23 16.11 -13.24 -1.80
N PRO A 24 16.80 -13.50 -0.68
CA PRO A 24 18.23 -13.22 -0.57
C PRO A 24 19.04 -13.87 -1.70
N GLY A 25 19.91 -13.10 -2.34
CA GLY A 25 20.76 -13.57 -3.44
C GLY A 25 20.08 -13.68 -4.81
N TRP A 26 18.77 -13.44 -4.92
CA TRP A 26 18.05 -13.47 -6.20
C TRP A 26 17.46 -12.11 -6.58
N GLY A 27 16.82 -11.43 -5.63
CA GLY A 27 16.18 -10.14 -5.86
C GLY A 27 14.91 -9.98 -5.02
N GLY A 28 14.06 -9.04 -5.40
CA GLY A 28 12.75 -8.89 -4.78
C GLY A 28 11.82 -8.12 -5.68
N VAL A 29 10.52 -8.22 -5.39
CA VAL A 29 9.48 -7.50 -6.10
C VAL A 29 8.69 -6.71 -5.08
N ARG A 30 8.36 -5.45 -5.42
CA ARG A 30 7.45 -4.62 -4.63
C ARG A 30 6.42 -3.99 -5.55
N ILE A 31 5.16 -4.23 -5.24
CA ILE A 31 4.04 -3.61 -5.94
C ILE A 31 3.59 -2.44 -5.09
N LYS A 32 3.42 -1.27 -5.71
CA LYS A 32 3.01 -0.05 -5.02
C LYS A 32 1.76 0.52 -5.68
N ASP A 33 0.70 0.64 -4.88
CA ASP A 33 -0.54 1.30 -5.23
C ASP A 33 -0.78 2.50 -4.30
N MET A 34 -1.22 3.64 -4.83
CA MET A 34 -1.80 4.71 -3.99
C MET A 34 -3.31 4.61 -4.01
N VAL A 35 -3.90 4.62 -2.82
CA VAL A 35 -5.34 4.50 -2.63
C VAL A 35 -5.88 5.65 -1.80
N LEU A 36 -7.05 6.14 -2.20
CA LEU A 36 -7.86 7.10 -1.47
C LEU A 36 -8.89 6.33 -0.64
N VAL A 37 -8.96 6.60 0.65
CA VAL A 37 -10.01 6.07 1.53
C VAL A 37 -11.29 6.86 1.30
N THR A 38 -12.36 6.16 0.94
CA THR A 38 -13.70 6.71 0.79
C THR A 38 -14.58 6.19 1.91
N LYS A 39 -15.77 6.79 2.10
CA LYS A 39 -16.73 6.32 3.11
C LYS A 39 -17.07 4.82 3.00
N ASP A 40 -17.12 4.30 1.78
CA ASP A 40 -17.58 2.94 1.50
C ASP A 40 -16.44 1.96 1.14
N GLY A 41 -15.18 2.41 1.20
CA GLY A 41 -14.03 1.56 0.89
C GLY A 41 -12.79 2.34 0.45
N VAL A 42 -12.18 1.91 -0.66
CA VAL A 42 -10.98 2.54 -1.22
C VAL A 42 -11.09 2.68 -2.74
N GLU A 43 -10.57 3.77 -3.28
CA GLU A 43 -10.39 3.98 -4.71
C GLU A 43 -8.89 3.94 -5.04
N CYS A 44 -8.51 3.20 -6.08
CA CYS A 44 -7.10 3.08 -6.48
C CYS A 44 -6.77 4.10 -7.58
N SER A 45 -5.87 5.04 -7.27
CA SER A 45 -5.56 6.16 -8.18
C SER A 45 -4.33 5.90 -9.04
N ILE A 46 -3.34 5.13 -8.58
CA ILE A 46 -2.15 4.81 -9.39
C ILE A 46 -1.51 3.49 -8.98
N ARG A 47 -1.11 2.69 -9.98
CA ARG A 47 -0.43 1.41 -9.82
C ARG A 47 0.96 1.47 -10.46
N SER A 48 1.99 1.21 -9.67
CA SER A 48 3.38 1.16 -10.13
C SER A 48 4.02 -0.16 -9.71
N VAL A 49 4.71 -0.81 -10.64
CA VAL A 49 5.45 -2.06 -10.40
C VAL A 49 6.93 -1.73 -10.38
N GLY A 50 7.57 -1.91 -9.22
CA GLY A 50 9.02 -1.84 -9.08
C GLY A 50 9.61 -3.25 -9.16
N ILE A 51 10.55 -3.45 -10.08
CA ILE A 51 11.38 -4.66 -10.22
C ILE A 51 12.69 -4.44 -9.46
#